data_AF-A0A7V5T5L3-F1
#
_entry.id   AF-A0A7V5T5L3-F1
#
_cell.length_a   1.000
_cell.length_b   1.000
_cell.length_c   1.000
_cell.angle_alpha   90.00
_cell.angle_beta   90.00
_cell.angle_gamma   90.00
#
_symmetry.space_group_name_H-M   'P 1'
#
loop_
_entity.id
_entity.type
_entity.pdbx_description
1 polymer ?
#
loop_
_entity_poly.entity_id
_entity_poly.type
_entity_poly.pdbx_seq_one_letter_code
_entity_poly.pdbx_strand_id
1 'polypeptide(L)' 'MPAVELKKTSDLPQDLQQLIALYEAWIGDTTFARVIAHRPEAFRAFHELYLSLLGGHVESEIKELARLRLAQLNGCEY' A
#
# COMPACT_ATOMS: atom_id res chain seq x y z
N MET A 1 2.21 -15.55 -2.30
CA MET A 1 3.53 -15.14 -1.75
C MET A 1 4.23 -14.29 -2.80
N PRO A 2 4.86 -13.16 -2.41
CA PRO A 2 5.53 -12.28 -3.37
C PRO A 2 6.72 -13.00 -4.04
N ALA A 3 6.94 -12.72 -5.32
CA ALA A 3 8.07 -13.26 -6.09
C ALA A 3 9.43 -12.61 -5.71
N VAL A 4 9.40 -11.57 -4.88
CA VAL A 4 10.57 -10.85 -4.38
C VAL A 4 10.65 -10.97 -2.87
N GLU A 5 11.87 -10.97 -2.34
CA GLU A 5 12.09 -10.96 -0.91
C GLU A 5 11.54 -9.66 -0.28
N LEU A 6 10.90 -9.76 0.87
CA LEU A 6 10.37 -8.60 1.57
C LEU A 6 11.50 -7.83 2.25
N LYS A 7 11.65 -6.53 1.94
CA LYS A 7 12.61 -5.67 2.62
C LYS A 7 12.39 -5.70 4.13
N LYS A 8 13.46 -5.81 4.92
CA LYS A 8 13.38 -5.60 6.37
C LYS A 8 13.17 -4.11 6.61
N THR A 9 12.20 -3.76 7.46
CA THR A 9 11.87 -2.36 7.72
C THR A 9 13.06 -1.59 8.28
N SER A 10 13.89 -2.22 9.12
CA SER A 10 15.12 -1.62 9.69
C SER A 10 16.12 -1.13 8.64
N ASP A 11 16.09 -1.70 7.45
CA ASP A 11 17.10 -1.46 6.41
C ASP A 11 16.67 -0.33 5.44
N LEU A 12 15.48 0.25 5.66
CA LEU A 12 14.91 1.28 4.81
C LEU A 12 15.17 2.69 5.36
N PRO A 13 15.14 3.73 4.51
CA PRO A 13 15.11 5.12 4.95
C PRO A 13 14.01 5.40 5.99
N GLN A 14 14.28 6.28 6.96
CA GLN A 14 13.43 6.49 8.13
C GLN A 14 11.98 6.88 7.77
N ASP A 15 11.79 7.68 6.73
CA ASP A 15 10.48 8.05 6.21
C ASP A 15 9.68 6.83 5.76
N LEU A 16 10.32 5.88 5.06
CA LEU A 16 9.65 4.65 4.63
C LEU A 16 9.36 3.70 5.80
N GLN A 17 10.21 3.68 6.83
CA GLN A 17 9.91 2.92 8.05
C GLN A 17 8.63 3.43 8.71
N GLN A 18 8.46 4.76 8.77
CA GLN A 18 7.26 5.39 9.30
C GLN A 18 6.04 5.08 8.43
N LEU A 19 6.16 5.17 7.10
CA LEU A 19 5.07 4.81 6.19
C LEU A 19 4.65 3.34 6.37
N ILE A 20 5.60 2.40 6.48
CA ILE A 20 5.29 0.99 6.72
C ILE A 20 4.55 0.80 8.05
N ALA A 21 4.98 1.49 9.10
CA ALA A 21 4.28 1.45 10.39
C ALA A 21 2.85 2.00 10.32
N LEU A 22 2.59 3.01 9.48
CA LEU A 22 1.23 3.51 9.24
C LEU A 22 0.36 2.47 8.54
N TYR A 23 0.89 1.76 7.53
CA TYR A 23 0.16 0.68 6.85
C TYR A 23 -0.13 -0.48 7.80
N GLU A 24 0.83 -0.86 8.66
CA GLU A 24 0.61 -1.88 9.70
C GLU A 24 -0.52 -1.46 10.65
N ALA A 25 -0.50 -0.22 11.14
CA ALA A 25 -1.53 0.27 12.05
C ALA A 25 -2.92 0.40 11.40
N TRP A 26 -2.97 0.69 10.11
CA TRP A 26 -4.23 0.90 9.38
C TRP A 26 -4.84 -0.40 8.86
N ILE A 27 -4.05 -1.27 8.23
CA ILE A 27 -4.51 -2.44 7.48
C ILE A 27 -4.13 -3.75 8.19
N GLY A 28 -3.09 -3.75 9.02
CA GLY A 28 -2.53 -4.96 9.63
C GLY A 28 -1.73 -5.82 8.66
N ASP A 29 -1.34 -5.27 7.50
CA ASP A 29 -0.45 -5.92 6.54
C ASP A 29 0.53 -4.91 5.95
N THR A 30 1.78 -5.34 5.86
CA THR A 30 2.90 -4.55 5.31
C THR A 30 3.52 -5.18 4.08
N THR A 31 2.97 -6.28 3.57
CA THR A 31 3.53 -7.02 2.43
C THR A 31 3.71 -6.13 1.20
N PHE A 32 2.67 -5.41 0.76
CA PHE A 32 2.76 -4.47 -0.36
C PHE A 32 3.82 -3.40 -0.11
N ALA A 33 3.77 -2.74 1.05
CA ALA A 33 4.69 -1.66 1.41
C ALA A 33 6.15 -2.14 1.36
N ARG A 34 6.43 -3.35 1.84
CA ARG A 34 7.77 -3.96 1.84
C ARG A 34 8.21 -4.47 0.46
N VAL A 35 7.27 -4.81 -0.43
CA VAL A 35 7.55 -5.12 -1.84
C VAL A 35 7.88 -3.85 -2.62
N ILE A 36 7.04 -2.82 -2.55
CA ILE A 36 7.27 -1.58 -3.32
C ILE A 36 8.46 -0.77 -2.78
N ALA A 37 8.85 -0.95 -1.51
CA ALA A 37 10.04 -0.33 -0.93
C ALA A 37 11.37 -0.72 -1.59
N HIS A 38 11.40 -1.73 -2.48
CA HIS A 38 12.53 -1.93 -3.39
C HIS A 38 12.75 -0.74 -4.34
N ARG A 39 11.74 0.11 -4.53
CA ARG A 39 11.76 1.37 -5.29
C ARG A 39 11.22 2.51 -4.42
N PRO A 40 12.05 3.10 -3.54
CA PRO A 40 11.65 4.13 -2.57
C PRO A 40 10.84 5.29 -3.17
N GLU A 41 11.25 5.80 -4.32
CA GLU A 41 10.61 6.93 -4.98
C GLU A 41 9.21 6.57 -5.48
N ALA A 42 9.04 5.35 -6.00
CA ALA A 42 7.74 4.84 -6.42
C ALA A 42 6.82 4.62 -5.22
N PHE A 43 7.33 4.15 -4.08
CA PHE A 43 6.53 3.98 -2.88
C PHE A 43 6.00 5.32 -2.35
N ARG A 44 6.85 6.36 -2.30
CA ARG A 44 6.44 7.72 -1.90
C ARG A 44 5.34 8.26 -2.82
N ALA A 45 5.57 8.20 -4.13
CA ALA A 45 4.59 8.68 -5.12
C ALA A 45 3.27 7.89 -5.06
N PHE A 46 3.33 6.57 -4.86
CA PHE A 46 2.15 5.75 -4.70
C PHE A 46 1.37 6.15 -3.44
N HIS A 47 2.06 6.35 -2.31
CA HIS A 47 1.41 6.75 -1.07
C HIS A 47 0.69 8.09 -1.20
N GLU A 48 1.34 9.09 -1.81
CA GLU A 48 0.73 10.40 -2.08
C GLU A 48 -0.52 10.28 -2.97
N LEU A 49 -0.43 9.51 -4.05
CA LEU A 49 -1.56 9.22 -4.92
C LEU A 49 -2.69 8.55 -4.14
N TYR A 50 -2.39 7.51 -3.37
CA TYR A 50 -3.39 6.74 -2.63
C TYR A 50 -4.12 7.62 -1.61
N LEU A 51 -3.40 8.44 -0.84
CA LEU A 51 -4.01 9.40 0.09
C LEU A 51 -4.94 10.39 -0.62
N SER A 52 -4.54 10.89 -1.79
CA SER A 52 -5.38 11.81 -2.58
C SER A 52 -6.71 11.17 -2.99
N LEU A 53 -6.72 9.87 -3.27
CA LEU A 53 -7.91 9.11 -3.65
C LEU A 53 -8.82 8.79 -2.47
N LEU A 54 -8.28 8.72 -1.24
CA LEU A 54 -9.10 8.49 -0.03
C LEU A 54 -9.97 9.70 0.32
N GLY A 55 -9.52 10.92 0.00
CA GLY A 55 -10.31 12.15 0.16
C GLY A 55 -11.38 12.34 -0.92
N GLY A 56 -12.19 13.41 -0.82
CA GLY A 56 -13.20 13.78 -1.80
C GLY A 56 -14.64 13.41 -1.41
N HIS A 57 -15.55 13.37 -2.40
CA HIS A 57 -16.99 13.30 -2.17
C HIS A 57 -17.57 11.88 -2.06
N VAL A 58 -16.84 10.86 -2.50
CA VAL A 58 -17.27 9.47 -2.41
C VAL A 58 -16.81 8.89 -1.07
N GLU A 59 -17.70 8.20 -0.37
CA GLU A 59 -17.44 7.57 0.91
C GLU A 59 -16.34 6.49 0.81
N SER A 60 -15.58 6.32 1.88
CA SER A 60 -14.48 5.35 1.97
C SER A 60 -14.91 3.93 1.63
N GLU A 61 -16.09 3.54 2.09
CA GLU A 61 -16.66 2.20 1.95
C GLU A 61 -16.98 1.90 0.49
N ILE A 62 -17.47 2.89 -0.27
CA ILE A 62 -17.76 2.73 -1.69
C ILE A 62 -16.46 2.60 -2.49
N LYS A 63 -15.42 3.36 -2.15
CA LYS A 63 -14.09 3.23 -2.76
C LYS A 63 -13.49 1.85 -2.51
N GLU A 64 -13.66 1.32 -1.29
CA GLU A 64 -13.17 0.00 -0.94
C GLU A 64 -13.93 -1.11 -1.69
N LEU A 65 -15.25 -1.01 -1.79
CA LEU A 65 -16.04 -1.94 -2.61
C LEU A 65 -15.62 -1.91 -4.08
N ALA A 66 -15.35 -0.73 -4.64
CA ALA A 66 -14.83 -0.60 -5.99
C ALA A 66 -13.44 -1.25 -6.15
N ARG A 67 -12.54 -1.04 -5.17
CA ARG A 67 -11.20 -1.68 -5.14
C ARG A 67 -11.31 -3.20 -5.12
N LEU A 68 -12.15 -3.76 -4.26
CA LEU A 68 -12.38 -5.20 -4.16
C LEU A 68 -12.98 -5.77 -5.45
N ARG A 69 -13.94 -5.07 -6.06
CA ARG A 69 -14.54 -5.49 -7.33
C ARG A 69 -13.50 -5.49 -8.46
N LEU A 70 -12.65 -4.46 -8.53
CA LEU A 70 -11.57 -4.38 -9.52
C LEU A 70 -10.54 -5.50 -9.30
N ALA A 71 -10.15 -5.78 -8.06
CA ALA A 71 -9.25 -6.88 -7.73
C ALA A 71 -9.83 -8.22 -8.21
N GLN A 72 -11.11 -8.48 -7.92
CA GLN A 72 -11.80 -9.70 -8.36
C GLN A 72 -11.82 -9.83 -9.90
N LEU A 73 -12.16 -8.75 -10.61
CA LEU A 73 -12.21 -8.75 -12.08
C LEU A 73 -10.84 -9.00 -12.73
N ASN A 74 -9.76 -8.61 -12.06
CA ASN A 74 -8.39 -8.79 -12.54
C ASN A 74 -7.71 -10.05 -11.98
N GLY A 75 -8.40 -10.86 -11.17
CA GLY A 75 -7.78 -12.02 -10.51
C GLY A 75 -6.63 -11.62 -9.58
N CYS A 76 -6.70 -10.46 -8.94
CA CYS A 76 -5.71 -10.00 -7.98
C CYS A 76 -6.01 -10.63 -6.61
N GLU A 77 -5.20 -11.62 -6.22
CA GLU A 77 -5.38 -12.42 -5.00
C GLU A 77 -4.61 -11.93 -3.77
N TYR A 78 -3.85 -10.83 -3.93
CA TYR A 78 -3.21 -10.14 -2.82
C TYR A 78 -4.22 -9.25 -2.10
#